data_AF-A0A9W9LHJ2-F1
#
_entry.id   AF-A0A9W9LHJ2-F1
#
_cell.length_a   1.000
_cell.length_b   1.000
_cell.length_c   1.000
_cell.angle_alpha   90.00
_cell.angle_beta   90.00
_cell.angle_gamma   90.00
#
_symmetry.space_group_name_H-M   'P 1'
#
loop_
_entity.id
_entity.type
_entity.pdbx_description
1 polymer ?
#
loop_
_entity_poly.entity_id
_entity_poly.type
_entity_poly.pdbx_seq_one_letter_code
_entity_poly.pdbx_strand_id
1 'polypeptide(L)'
;MAPESYSLESPTRISHVCDRCHDLVHHNRAAFFPKPSIDDIQEYISDSPYKNNRIYHILDAADFPMSLVPRIHKALKAQEQRSQNRRAAKEKYYRGGKLPTVSFIITRSDLLAATKDQVDSKMQYVRNVLRDTLGRAARDTRLGNVHMISAKRGWWTKQVKDEIREHGGGIWVVGKANVGKSSFIEACFPKDSRSIENMAEWIDQQREEHEIANQRQALLFDPDSSLPPLLARTRFRCFRGEVIDLPGMERGQLEDFVREEHKRSLIMTKRIKPDRSTIKPGQSLLLLGGLVRITPVNPEDTVLAASFVPLESHLTRTEKAIEMQTEERAYPGTALMVEGSGKTISSAGKFDIQWDITRSHLPTSIAKAVHDKNIPIPPLPYRVMAADILIEGCGWVEISIQVRAKRSSETDSNNHPQVEVFTPNGKHIASRPPIECWNFIADKRKADKRKTPRLRHRYK
;
A
#
# COMPACT_ATOMS: atom_id res chain seq x y z
N MET A 1 10.94 12.46 55.75
CA MET A 1 9.51 12.16 55.52
C MET A 1 9.10 12.96 54.29
N ALA A 2 9.10 12.31 53.13
CA ALA A 2 8.83 12.90 51.83
C ALA A 2 7.38 12.57 51.43
N PRO A 3 6.66 13.48 50.73
CA PRO A 3 5.26 13.28 50.37
C PRO A 3 5.14 12.32 49.18
N GLU A 4 4.17 11.40 49.28
CA GLU A 4 3.81 10.42 48.26
C GLU A 4 3.15 11.10 47.06
N SER A 5 3.71 10.87 45.88
CA SER A 5 3.16 11.29 44.60
C SER A 5 2.14 10.25 44.10
N TYR A 6 0.85 10.62 44.10
CA TYR A 6 -0.20 9.89 43.41
C TYR A 6 0.00 10.01 41.88
N SER A 7 0.28 8.88 41.23
CA SER A 7 0.37 8.76 39.78
C SER A 7 -1.05 8.57 39.22
N LEU A 8 -1.58 9.58 38.53
CA LEU A 8 -2.83 9.46 37.77
C LEU A 8 -2.59 8.56 36.56
N GLU A 9 -2.95 7.28 36.67
CA GLU A 9 -3.10 6.40 35.52
C GLU A 9 -4.27 6.91 34.66
N SER A 10 -3.96 7.27 33.41
CA SER A 10 -4.96 7.66 32.42
C SER A 10 -5.88 6.46 32.10
N PRO A 11 -7.21 6.63 32.05
CA PRO A 11 -8.13 5.53 31.82
C PRO A 11 -7.92 4.93 30.42
N THR A 12 -7.71 3.62 30.40
CA THR A 12 -7.68 2.77 29.21
C THR A 12 -8.98 2.97 28.43
N ARG A 13 -8.87 3.58 27.25
CA ARG A 13 -9.99 3.72 26.31
C ARG A 13 -10.41 2.32 25.85
N ILE A 14 -11.52 1.82 26.37
CA ILE A 14 -12.19 0.62 25.87
C ILE A 14 -12.77 0.98 24.50
N SER A 15 -12.01 0.70 23.44
CA SER A 15 -12.55 0.70 22.09
C SER A 15 -13.45 -0.52 21.96
N HIS A 16 -14.76 -0.34 21.81
CA HIS A 16 -15.64 -1.43 21.39
C HIS A 16 -15.27 -1.82 19.96
N VAL A 17 -14.38 -2.79 19.87
CA VAL A 17 -13.98 -3.48 18.66
C VAL A 17 -15.13 -4.44 18.32
N CYS A 18 -15.62 -4.46 17.08
CA CYS A 18 -16.66 -5.43 16.72
C CYS A 18 -16.13 -6.85 16.90
N ASP A 19 -17.01 -7.83 17.16
CA ASP A 19 -16.60 -9.22 17.41
C ASP A 19 -15.67 -9.76 16.33
N ARG A 20 -15.88 -9.37 15.07
CA ARG A 20 -14.94 -9.66 13.96
C ARG A 20 -13.53 -9.12 14.19
N CYS A 21 -13.39 -7.85 14.56
CA CYS A 21 -12.08 -7.24 14.77
C CYS A 21 -11.48 -7.70 16.10
N HIS A 22 -12.30 -8.07 17.09
CA HIS A 22 -11.87 -8.70 18.34
C HIS A 22 -11.33 -10.11 18.05
N ASP A 23 -12.07 -10.93 17.29
CA ASP A 23 -11.69 -12.27 16.86
C ASP A 23 -10.56 -12.26 15.84
N LEU A 24 -10.45 -11.23 15.01
CA LEU A 24 -9.23 -11.03 14.27
C LEU A 24 -8.11 -10.75 15.29
N VAL A 25 -8.20 -9.70 16.10
CA VAL A 25 -7.12 -9.17 16.97
C VAL A 25 -6.61 -10.18 17.98
N HIS A 26 -7.50 -10.88 18.67
CA HIS A 26 -7.20 -11.80 19.76
C HIS A 26 -7.29 -13.27 19.33
N HIS A 27 -8.24 -13.58 18.44
CA HIS A 27 -8.53 -14.89 17.84
C HIS A 27 -7.58 -15.37 16.73
N ASN A 28 -7.01 -14.44 15.94
CA ASN A 28 -6.53 -14.67 14.57
C ASN A 28 -7.56 -15.44 13.69
N ARG A 29 -8.86 -15.31 13.98
CA ARG A 29 -9.94 -15.98 13.22
C ARG A 29 -10.66 -14.94 12.38
N ALA A 30 -10.58 -15.08 11.06
CA ALA A 30 -11.40 -14.31 10.14
C ALA A 30 -12.62 -15.15 9.74
N ALA A 31 -13.83 -14.69 10.09
CA ALA A 31 -15.04 -15.27 9.49
C ALA A 31 -14.98 -15.08 7.96
N PHE A 32 -15.23 -16.16 7.22
CA PHE A 32 -15.22 -16.16 5.75
C PHE A 32 -16.44 -15.38 5.25
N PHE A 33 -16.20 -14.18 4.73
CA PHE A 33 -17.23 -13.39 4.05
C PHE A 33 -16.87 -13.30 2.57
N PRO A 34 -17.87 -13.42 1.67
CA PRO A 34 -17.63 -13.19 0.25
C PRO A 34 -17.11 -11.75 0.07
N LYS A 35 -15.91 -11.62 -0.50
CA LYS A 35 -15.33 -10.31 -0.86
C LYS A 35 -16.11 -9.80 -2.09
N PRO A 36 -16.62 -8.55 -2.08
CA PRO A 36 -17.46 -8.05 -3.17
C PRO A 36 -16.66 -7.95 -4.47
N SER A 37 -17.33 -8.25 -5.58
CA SER A 37 -16.82 -7.99 -6.92
C SER A 37 -16.91 -6.49 -7.25
N ILE A 38 -16.23 -6.05 -8.31
CA ILE A 38 -16.37 -4.65 -8.76
C ILE A 38 -17.74 -4.36 -9.35
N ASP A 39 -18.39 -5.38 -9.92
CA ASP A 39 -19.68 -5.25 -10.56
C ASP A 39 -20.77 -5.06 -9.49
N ASP A 40 -20.66 -5.76 -8.35
CA ASP A 40 -21.54 -5.58 -7.18
C ASP A 40 -21.45 -4.11 -6.69
N ILE A 41 -20.23 -3.57 -6.63
CA ILE A 41 -20.00 -2.17 -6.22
C ILE A 41 -20.63 -1.19 -7.23
N GLN A 42 -20.56 -1.49 -8.52
CA GLN A 42 -21.17 -0.67 -9.56
C GLN A 42 -22.71 -0.64 -9.42
N GLU A 43 -23.32 -1.79 -9.10
CA GLU A 43 -24.75 -1.91 -8.84
C GLU A 43 -25.16 -1.04 -7.65
N TYR A 44 -24.45 -1.15 -6.52
CA TYR A 44 -24.73 -0.33 -5.34
C TYR A 44 -24.60 1.18 -5.57
N ILE A 45 -23.64 1.62 -6.38
CA ILE A 45 -23.50 3.03 -6.75
C ILE A 45 -24.66 3.48 -7.65
N SER A 46 -25.15 2.59 -8.52
CA SER A 46 -26.25 2.89 -9.45
C SER A 46 -27.59 3.02 -8.70
N ASP A 47 -27.79 2.23 -7.66
CA ASP A 47 -28.99 2.23 -6.82
C ASP A 47 -28.98 3.33 -5.74
N SER A 48 -27.94 4.17 -5.74
CA SER A 48 -27.78 5.19 -4.71
C SER A 48 -28.85 6.28 -4.78
N PRO A 49 -29.38 6.75 -3.63
CA PRO A 49 -30.38 7.83 -3.59
C PRO A 49 -29.77 9.21 -3.87
N TYR A 50 -28.43 9.32 -3.96
CA TYR A 50 -27.73 10.58 -4.10
C TYR A 50 -27.48 10.94 -5.57
N LYS A 51 -27.86 12.16 -5.95
CA LYS A 51 -27.59 12.71 -7.31
C LYS A 51 -26.12 13.06 -7.53
N ASN A 52 -25.38 13.38 -6.46
CA ASN A 52 -23.97 13.74 -6.48
C ASN A 52 -23.17 12.69 -5.71
N ASN A 53 -22.49 11.82 -6.45
CA ASN A 53 -21.66 10.76 -5.90
C ASN A 53 -20.16 11.04 -6.11
N ARG A 54 -19.34 10.78 -5.10
CA ARG A 54 -17.87 10.82 -5.19
C ARG A 54 -17.28 9.52 -4.67
N ILE A 55 -16.37 8.93 -5.44
CA ILE A 55 -15.72 7.67 -5.13
C ILE A 55 -14.30 7.98 -4.64
N TYR A 56 -13.98 7.54 -3.43
CA TYR A 56 -12.64 7.56 -2.87
C TYR A 56 -12.02 6.19 -3.05
N HIS A 57 -11.11 6.08 -4.03
CA HIS A 57 -10.34 4.87 -4.23
C HIS A 57 -9.13 4.85 -3.29
N ILE A 58 -9.20 4.00 -2.28
CA ILE A 58 -8.14 3.81 -1.29
C ILE A 58 -7.09 2.85 -1.83
N LEU A 59 -5.84 3.31 -1.77
CA LEU A 59 -4.64 2.63 -2.22
C LEU A 59 -3.65 2.51 -1.05
N ASP A 60 -2.77 1.52 -1.11
CA ASP A 60 -1.73 1.31 -0.11
C ASP A 60 -0.38 1.78 -0.64
N ALA A 61 0.33 2.63 0.11
CA ALA A 61 1.65 3.11 -0.28
C ALA A 61 2.70 1.98 -0.37
N ALA A 62 2.55 0.91 0.41
CA ALA A 62 3.53 -0.17 0.50
C ALA A 62 3.65 -0.98 -0.80
N ASP A 63 2.54 -1.31 -1.45
CA ASP A 63 2.53 -2.09 -2.69
C ASP A 63 1.96 -1.32 -3.89
N PHE A 64 1.86 0.01 -3.79
CA PHE A 64 1.46 0.86 -4.91
C PHE A 64 2.36 0.61 -6.15
N PRO A 65 1.82 0.37 -7.36
CA PRO A 65 0.42 0.52 -7.77
C PRO A 65 -0.41 -0.78 -7.76
N MET A 66 0.07 -1.89 -7.19
CA MET A 66 -0.66 -3.18 -7.18
C MET A 66 -2.00 -3.10 -6.46
N SER A 67 -2.17 -2.17 -5.51
CA SER A 67 -3.45 -1.92 -4.84
C SER A 67 -4.50 -1.23 -5.73
N LEU A 68 -4.11 -0.69 -6.89
CA LEU A 68 -4.99 0.00 -7.82
C LEU A 68 -5.90 -1.00 -8.51
N VAL A 69 -7.20 -0.69 -8.57
CA VAL A 69 -8.15 -1.47 -9.35
C VAL A 69 -8.07 -1.03 -10.82
N PRO A 70 -7.70 -1.93 -11.74
CA PRO A 70 -7.57 -1.58 -13.15
C PRO A 70 -8.90 -1.08 -13.72
N ARG A 71 -8.83 -0.06 -14.59
CA ARG A 71 -10.01 0.49 -15.30
C ARG A 71 -11.16 0.90 -14.38
N ILE A 72 -10.87 1.33 -13.14
CA ILE A 72 -11.86 1.77 -12.14
C ILE A 72 -12.92 2.73 -12.71
N HIS A 73 -12.52 3.64 -13.61
CA HIS A 73 -13.43 4.56 -14.28
C HIS A 73 -14.47 3.86 -15.14
N LYS A 74 -14.05 2.86 -15.93
CA LYS A 74 -14.95 2.06 -16.77
C LYS A 74 -15.83 1.15 -15.90
N ALA A 75 -15.20 0.51 -14.91
CA ALA A 75 -15.85 -0.49 -14.07
C ALA A 75 -16.92 0.13 -13.13
N LEU A 76 -16.76 1.38 -12.71
CA LEU A 76 -17.76 2.09 -11.89
C LEU A 76 -18.61 3.08 -12.70
N LYS A 77 -18.54 3.04 -14.05
CA LYS A 77 -19.16 4.03 -14.96
C LYS A 77 -18.92 5.47 -14.49
N ALA A 78 -17.73 5.74 -13.98
CA ALA A 78 -17.37 7.00 -13.36
C ALA A 78 -16.79 7.98 -14.38
N GLN A 79 -16.86 9.28 -14.04
CA GLN A 79 -16.26 10.32 -14.85
C GLN A 79 -14.75 10.09 -14.97
N GLU A 80 -14.24 10.09 -16.19
CA GLU A 80 -12.80 10.09 -16.46
C GLU A 80 -12.13 11.36 -15.90
N GLN A 81 -10.83 11.25 -15.60
CA GLN A 81 -10.06 12.37 -15.09
C GLN A 81 -10.03 13.52 -16.09
N ARG A 82 -10.06 14.74 -15.56
CA ARG A 82 -10.12 15.96 -16.39
C ARG A 82 -8.84 16.05 -17.23
N SER A 83 -8.97 16.42 -18.50
CA SER A 83 -7.77 16.68 -19.31
C SER A 83 -7.04 17.96 -18.85
N GLN A 84 -5.79 18.12 -19.26
CA GLN A 84 -4.99 19.32 -18.98
C GLN A 84 -5.59 20.59 -19.63
N ASN A 85 -6.50 20.45 -20.60
CA ASN A 85 -7.20 21.58 -21.21
C ASN A 85 -8.02 22.37 -20.16
N ARG A 86 -7.83 23.69 -20.11
CA ARG A 86 -8.55 24.58 -19.20
C ARG A 86 -10.07 24.57 -19.46
N ARG A 87 -10.48 24.36 -20.73
CA ARG A 87 -11.89 24.31 -21.18
C ARG A 87 -12.59 22.97 -20.90
N ALA A 88 -11.87 21.96 -20.38
CA ALA A 88 -12.47 20.66 -20.07
C ALA A 88 -13.56 20.81 -18.99
N ALA A 89 -14.76 20.29 -19.29
CA ALA A 89 -15.91 20.33 -18.40
C ALA A 89 -15.56 19.76 -17.02
N LYS A 90 -15.97 20.45 -15.97
CA LYS A 90 -15.77 20.01 -14.58
C LYS A 90 -16.65 18.80 -14.26
N GLU A 91 -17.86 18.78 -14.82
CA GLU A 91 -18.89 17.78 -14.54
C GLU A 91 -19.39 17.21 -15.86
N LYS A 92 -19.54 15.89 -15.92
CA LYS A 92 -20.16 15.17 -17.03
C LYS A 92 -21.45 14.52 -16.55
N TYR A 93 -22.44 14.47 -17.42
CA TYR A 93 -23.74 13.88 -17.15
C TYR A 93 -23.95 12.68 -18.08
N TYR A 94 -24.60 11.64 -17.59
CA TYR A 94 -25.00 10.47 -18.38
C TYR A 94 -26.41 10.04 -17.95
N ARG A 95 -27.30 9.80 -18.93
CA ARG A 95 -28.71 9.43 -18.70
C ARG A 95 -29.43 10.35 -17.68
N GLY A 96 -29.15 11.65 -17.70
CA GLY A 96 -29.79 12.64 -16.82
C GLY A 96 -29.19 12.76 -15.40
N GLY A 97 -28.21 11.94 -15.03
CA GLY A 97 -27.51 11.99 -13.75
C GLY A 97 -26.06 12.48 -13.88
N LYS A 98 -25.51 13.08 -12.81
CA LYS A 98 -24.11 13.48 -12.75
C LYS A 98 -23.23 12.25 -12.58
N LEU A 99 -22.20 12.11 -13.41
CA LEU A 99 -21.25 11.00 -13.29
C LEU A 99 -20.42 11.13 -12.02
N PRO A 100 -20.19 10.03 -11.29
CA PRO A 100 -19.40 10.08 -10.07
C PRO A 100 -17.95 10.43 -10.38
N THR A 101 -17.34 11.27 -9.54
CA THR A 101 -15.92 11.60 -9.66
C THR A 101 -15.08 10.66 -8.81
N VAL A 102 -13.91 10.24 -9.30
CA VAL A 102 -13.00 9.37 -8.55
C VAL A 102 -11.85 10.19 -7.99
N SER A 103 -11.56 10.08 -6.70
CA SER A 103 -10.36 10.59 -6.02
C SER A 103 -9.47 9.42 -5.61
N PHE A 104 -8.15 9.55 -5.72
CA PHE A 104 -7.21 8.52 -5.29
C PHE A 104 -6.56 8.90 -3.96
N ILE A 105 -6.72 8.03 -2.95
CA ILE A 105 -6.16 8.25 -1.62
C ILE A 105 -5.13 7.16 -1.35
N ILE A 106 -3.86 7.53 -1.30
CA ILE A 106 -2.74 6.64 -0.98
C ILE A 106 -2.50 6.71 0.52
N THR A 107 -2.94 5.66 1.22
CA THR A 107 -2.83 5.52 2.66
C THR A 107 -1.48 4.95 3.07
N ARG A 108 -1.20 4.99 4.39
CA ARG A 108 0.04 4.48 5.00
C ARG A 108 1.31 5.10 4.40
N SER A 109 1.23 6.37 4.00
CA SER A 109 2.38 7.09 3.41
C SER A 109 3.56 7.24 4.38
N ASP A 110 3.34 7.08 5.69
CA ASP A 110 4.38 7.01 6.72
C ASP A 110 5.31 5.79 6.61
N LEU A 111 4.96 4.78 5.81
CA LEU A 111 5.85 3.66 5.52
C LEU A 111 6.98 4.05 4.55
N LEU A 112 6.75 5.03 3.68
CA LEU A 112 7.73 5.45 2.67
C LEU A 112 8.88 6.25 3.29
N ALA A 113 8.57 7.18 4.21
CA ALA A 113 9.57 8.07 4.78
C ALA A 113 9.26 8.49 6.22
N ALA A 114 10.25 9.05 6.91
CA ALA A 114 10.12 9.38 8.33
C ALA A 114 9.31 10.66 8.57
N THR A 115 9.41 11.63 7.65
CA THR A 115 8.83 12.95 7.78
C THR A 115 7.84 13.24 6.66
N LYS A 116 6.93 14.18 6.94
CA LYS A 116 5.93 14.69 5.99
C LYS A 116 6.58 15.19 4.69
N ASP A 117 7.62 16.01 4.80
CA ASP A 117 8.29 16.63 3.65
C ASP A 117 8.97 15.60 2.72
N GLN A 118 9.53 14.53 3.31
CA GLN A 118 10.12 13.45 2.52
C GLN A 118 9.04 12.71 1.71
N VAL A 119 7.86 12.50 2.29
CA VAL A 119 6.73 11.90 1.58
C VAL A 119 6.21 12.84 0.48
N ASP A 120 6.07 14.14 0.77
CA ASP A 120 5.66 15.15 -0.23
C ASP A 120 6.59 15.18 -1.43
N SER A 121 7.90 15.04 -1.21
CA SER A 121 8.89 14.97 -2.29
C SER A 121 8.65 13.82 -3.28
N LYS A 122 7.94 12.76 -2.85
CA LYS A 122 7.60 11.59 -3.69
C LYS A 122 6.24 11.71 -4.39
N MET A 123 5.47 12.76 -4.12
CA MET A 123 4.15 12.95 -4.75
C MET A 123 4.22 13.00 -6.28
N GLN A 124 5.24 13.66 -6.84
CA GLN A 124 5.40 13.73 -8.30
C GLN A 124 5.70 12.36 -8.91
N TYR A 125 6.54 11.57 -8.25
CA TYR A 125 6.83 10.18 -8.62
C TYR A 125 5.54 9.35 -8.61
N VAL A 126 4.77 9.43 -7.53
CA VAL A 126 3.50 8.70 -7.37
C VAL A 126 2.51 9.06 -8.48
N ARG A 127 2.38 10.35 -8.82
CA ARG A 127 1.52 10.79 -9.93
C ARG A 127 1.98 10.25 -11.27
N ASN A 128 3.29 10.14 -11.50
CA ASN A 128 3.82 9.58 -12.74
C ASN A 128 3.51 8.07 -12.84
N VAL A 129 3.78 7.31 -11.78
CA VAL A 129 3.45 5.88 -11.73
C VAL A 129 1.94 5.64 -11.87
N LEU A 130 1.10 6.47 -11.24
CA LEU A 130 -0.35 6.38 -11.40
C LEU A 130 -0.77 6.63 -12.85
N ARG A 131 -0.18 7.65 -13.50
CA ARG A 131 -0.45 7.99 -14.89
C ARG A 131 -0.10 6.84 -15.84
N ASP A 132 1.05 6.22 -15.62
CA ASP A 132 1.51 5.10 -16.44
C ASP A 132 0.62 3.87 -16.23
N THR A 133 0.20 3.60 -14.99
CA THR A 133 -0.66 2.45 -14.65
C THR A 133 -2.09 2.61 -15.16
N LEU A 134 -2.64 3.83 -15.13
CA LEU A 134 -3.96 4.13 -15.72
C LEU A 134 -3.93 4.11 -17.26
N GLY A 135 -2.74 4.09 -17.87
CA GLY A 135 -2.52 3.89 -19.29
C GLY A 135 -2.82 5.12 -20.16
N ARG A 136 -3.12 4.89 -21.45
CA ARG A 136 -3.30 5.95 -22.46
C ARG A 136 -4.35 6.99 -22.08
N ALA A 137 -5.39 6.60 -21.35
CA ALA A 137 -6.46 7.48 -20.89
C ALA A 137 -5.98 8.55 -19.88
N ALA A 138 -4.85 8.33 -19.21
CA ALA A 138 -4.37 9.22 -18.17
C ALA A 138 -3.22 10.16 -18.60
N ARG A 139 -2.62 9.97 -19.79
CA ARG A 139 -1.42 10.71 -20.22
C ARG A 139 -1.59 12.23 -20.13
N ASP A 140 -2.76 12.73 -20.53
CA ASP A 140 -3.09 14.16 -20.50
C ASP A 140 -4.07 14.52 -19.39
N THR A 141 -4.14 13.74 -18.31
CA THR A 141 -5.09 13.97 -17.22
C THR A 141 -4.48 14.76 -16.06
N ARG A 142 -5.33 15.58 -15.43
CA ARG A 142 -5.03 16.33 -14.21
C ARG A 142 -5.24 15.40 -13.01
N LEU A 143 -4.16 14.95 -12.40
CA LEU A 143 -4.15 14.15 -11.17
C LEU A 143 -4.10 15.04 -9.91
N GLY A 144 -4.97 16.06 -9.87
CA GLY A 144 -5.09 17.00 -8.74
C GLY A 144 -5.86 16.45 -7.55
N ASN A 145 -6.54 15.33 -7.75
CA ASN A 145 -7.38 14.56 -6.83
C ASN A 145 -6.63 13.36 -6.21
N VAL A 146 -5.29 13.40 -6.23
CA VAL A 146 -4.43 12.37 -5.65
C VAL A 146 -3.86 12.90 -4.35
N HIS A 147 -4.14 12.21 -3.25
CA HIS A 147 -3.69 12.58 -1.91
C HIS A 147 -2.91 11.43 -1.30
N MET A 148 -1.76 11.73 -0.71
CA MET A 148 -1.03 10.80 0.15
C MET A 148 -1.35 11.14 1.59
N ILE A 149 -1.77 10.14 2.36
CA ILE A 149 -2.22 10.34 3.74
C ILE A 149 -1.62 9.30 4.68
N SER A 150 -1.49 9.68 5.94
CA SER A 150 -1.20 8.75 7.03
C SER A 150 -2.22 8.94 8.13
N ALA A 151 -3.12 7.96 8.26
CA ALA A 151 -4.09 7.92 9.36
C ALA A 151 -3.37 7.90 10.73
N LYS A 152 -2.29 7.12 10.83
CA LYS A 152 -1.48 6.96 12.04
C LYS A 152 -0.78 8.24 12.48
N ARG A 153 -0.26 9.03 11.54
CA ARG A 153 0.45 10.29 11.81
C ARG A 153 -0.43 11.53 11.69
N GLY A 154 -1.69 11.37 11.29
CA GLY A 154 -2.61 12.48 11.00
C GLY A 154 -2.19 13.36 9.82
N TRP A 155 -1.35 12.85 8.92
CA TRP A 155 -0.85 13.67 7.81
C TRP A 155 -1.88 13.81 6.69
N TRP A 156 -2.14 15.05 6.27
CA TRP A 156 -3.12 15.47 5.23
C TRP A 156 -4.57 15.00 5.43
N THR A 157 -4.92 14.42 6.59
CA THR A 157 -6.28 13.99 6.90
C THR A 157 -7.25 15.17 6.98
N LYS A 158 -6.80 16.33 7.48
CA LYS A 158 -7.62 17.54 7.57
C LYS A 158 -8.11 18.03 6.20
N GLN A 159 -7.21 18.13 5.22
CA GLN A 159 -7.56 18.57 3.86
C GLN A 159 -8.61 17.65 3.23
N VAL A 160 -8.43 16.33 3.37
CA VAL A 160 -9.39 15.35 2.85
C VAL A 160 -10.74 15.44 3.59
N LYS A 161 -10.74 15.66 4.90
CA LYS A 161 -11.98 15.91 5.67
C LYS A 161 -12.71 17.16 5.19
N ASP A 162 -11.98 18.24 4.93
CA ASP A 162 -12.55 19.50 4.46
C ASP A 162 -13.17 19.32 3.07
N GLU A 163 -12.49 18.63 2.15
CA GLU A 163 -13.04 18.28 0.83
C GLU A 163 -14.31 17.39 0.90
N ILE A 164 -14.33 16.42 1.82
CA ILE A 164 -15.50 15.56 2.05
C ILE A 164 -16.67 16.42 2.56
N ARG A 165 -16.41 17.33 3.50
CA ARG A 165 -17.42 18.23 4.08
C ARG A 165 -17.98 19.20 3.04
N GLU A 166 -17.13 19.75 2.18
CA GLU A 166 -17.51 20.68 1.12
C GLU A 166 -18.36 20.02 0.03
N HIS A 167 -18.06 18.76 -0.32
CA HIS A 167 -18.77 18.07 -1.40
C HIS A 167 -20.27 17.90 -1.11
N GLY A 168 -20.63 17.37 0.07
CA GLY A 168 -22.01 16.96 0.38
C GLY A 168 -22.53 15.84 -0.54
N GLY A 169 -23.53 15.06 -0.11
CA GLY A 169 -24.04 13.91 -0.88
C GLY A 169 -23.34 12.57 -0.61
N GLY A 170 -23.37 11.65 -1.58
CA GLY A 170 -22.95 10.26 -1.42
C GLY A 170 -21.45 10.05 -1.64
N ILE A 171 -20.75 9.58 -0.60
CA ILE A 171 -19.31 9.33 -0.63
C ILE A 171 -19.06 7.83 -0.52
N TRP A 172 -18.43 7.26 -1.54
CA TRP A 172 -18.20 5.83 -1.67
C TRP A 172 -16.74 5.52 -1.44
N VAL A 173 -16.42 4.72 -0.42
CA VAL A 173 -15.03 4.34 -0.13
C VAL A 173 -14.76 2.95 -0.69
N VAL A 174 -13.89 2.86 -1.71
CA VAL A 174 -13.61 1.62 -2.45
C VAL A 174 -12.12 1.30 -2.40
N GLY A 175 -11.76 0.03 -2.20
CA GLY A 175 -10.38 -0.42 -2.28
C GLY A 175 -10.24 -1.91 -2.03
N LYS A 176 -9.08 -2.46 -2.37
CA LYS A 176 -8.72 -3.85 -2.04
C LYS A 176 -8.68 -4.07 -0.52
N ALA A 177 -8.74 -5.33 -0.08
CA ALA A 177 -8.61 -5.69 1.33
C ALA A 177 -7.26 -5.20 1.90
N ASN A 178 -7.21 -4.88 3.19
CA ASN A 178 -5.97 -4.48 3.89
C ASN A 178 -5.25 -3.23 3.33
N VAL A 179 -5.86 -2.43 2.44
CA VAL A 179 -5.23 -1.18 1.96
C VAL A 179 -5.14 -0.13 3.06
N GLY A 180 -6.08 -0.12 4.01
CA GLY A 180 -6.16 0.89 5.08
C GLY A 180 -7.50 1.62 5.14
N LYS A 181 -8.53 1.13 4.45
CA LYS A 181 -9.89 1.69 4.38
C LYS A 181 -10.50 2.01 5.76
N SER A 182 -10.53 1.03 6.67
CA SER A 182 -11.10 1.23 8.01
C SER A 182 -10.30 2.26 8.82
N SER A 183 -8.96 2.25 8.73
CA SER A 183 -8.11 3.24 9.40
C SER A 183 -8.30 4.66 8.81
N PHE A 184 -8.54 4.76 7.50
CA PHE A 184 -8.88 6.03 6.85
C PHE A 184 -10.22 6.58 7.36
N ILE A 185 -11.25 5.72 7.43
CA ILE A 185 -12.58 6.11 7.88
C ILE A 185 -12.55 6.55 9.34
N GLU A 186 -11.90 5.78 10.21
CA GLU A 186 -11.74 6.16 11.63
C GLU A 186 -10.97 7.48 11.79
N ALA A 187 -9.92 7.69 10.98
CA ALA A 187 -9.16 8.94 11.02
C ALA A 187 -9.97 10.14 10.50
N CYS A 188 -10.82 9.95 9.48
CA CYS A 188 -11.66 10.99 8.90
C CYS A 188 -12.92 11.28 9.74
N PHE A 189 -13.52 10.24 10.29
CA PHE A 189 -14.75 10.23 11.07
C PHE A 189 -14.49 9.51 12.40
N PRO A 190 -13.80 10.17 13.35
CA PRO A 190 -13.73 9.64 14.71
C PRO A 190 -15.17 9.50 15.22
N LYS A 191 -15.49 8.37 15.84
CA LYS A 191 -16.78 8.17 16.50
C LYS A 191 -16.87 9.19 17.64
N ASP A 192 -17.48 10.35 17.40
CA ASP A 192 -17.63 11.39 18.41
C ASP A 192 -18.46 10.82 19.57
N SER A 193 -18.04 11.07 20.80
CA SER A 193 -18.77 10.72 22.03
C SER A 193 -20.17 11.33 22.09
N ARG A 194 -20.42 12.44 21.39
CA ARG A 194 -21.77 13.03 21.20
C ARG A 194 -22.67 12.21 20.28
N SER A 195 -22.10 11.31 19.48
CA SER A 195 -22.88 10.34 18.71
C SER A 195 -23.27 9.12 19.57
N ILE A 196 -22.64 8.90 20.74
CA ILE A 196 -22.95 7.76 21.62
C ILE A 196 -24.24 8.01 22.40
N GLU A 197 -24.46 9.23 22.89
CA GLU A 197 -25.74 9.64 23.51
C GLU A 197 -26.88 9.56 22.47
N ASN A 198 -26.65 10.09 21.26
CA ASN A 198 -27.60 9.95 20.16
C ASN A 198 -27.79 8.50 19.71
N MET A 199 -26.78 7.62 19.82
CA MET A 199 -26.90 6.18 19.49
C MET A 199 -27.64 5.40 20.57
N ALA A 200 -27.53 5.77 21.85
CA ALA A 200 -28.29 5.15 22.94
C ALA A 200 -29.78 5.49 22.79
N GLU A 201 -30.11 6.77 22.52
CA GLU A 201 -31.48 7.18 22.19
C GLU A 201 -31.99 6.51 20.89
N TRP A 202 -31.13 6.31 19.88
CA TRP A 202 -31.49 5.61 18.64
C TRP A 202 -31.68 4.10 18.84
N ILE A 203 -30.90 3.45 19.73
CA ILE A 203 -31.05 2.02 20.06
C ILE A 203 -32.34 1.77 20.83
N ASP A 204 -32.73 2.68 21.72
CA ASP A 204 -34.02 2.60 22.44
C ASP A 204 -35.20 2.88 21.50
N GLN A 205 -35.10 3.86 20.59
CA GLN A 205 -36.11 4.06 19.52
C GLN A 205 -36.23 2.87 18.57
N GLN A 206 -35.10 2.22 18.23
CA GLN A 206 -35.11 1.00 17.41
C GLN A 206 -35.67 -0.22 18.15
N ARG A 207 -35.59 -0.29 19.49
CA ARG A 207 -36.24 -1.34 20.29
C ARG A 207 -37.75 -1.16 20.32
N GLU A 208 -38.24 0.07 20.50
CA GLU A 208 -39.67 0.38 20.40
C GLU A 208 -40.22 0.15 18.98
N GLU A 209 -39.47 0.54 17.93
CA GLU A 209 -39.84 0.23 16.54
C GLU A 209 -39.77 -1.28 16.24
N HIS A 210 -38.82 -2.04 16.81
CA HIS A 210 -38.73 -3.50 16.64
C HIS A 210 -39.87 -4.25 17.34
N GLU A 211 -40.33 -3.81 18.51
CA GLU A 211 -41.49 -4.42 19.18
C GLU A 211 -42.79 -4.19 18.39
N ILE A 212 -42.95 -3.00 17.80
CA ILE A 212 -44.11 -2.65 16.97
C ILE A 212 -44.01 -3.30 15.57
N ALA A 213 -42.81 -3.41 14.99
CA ALA A 213 -42.57 -4.03 13.69
C ALA A 213 -42.67 -5.56 13.73
N ASN A 214 -42.25 -6.22 14.81
CA ASN A 214 -42.40 -7.68 14.96
C ASN A 214 -43.89 -8.10 15.02
N GLN A 215 -44.77 -7.25 15.56
CA GLN A 215 -46.22 -7.51 15.52
C GLN A 215 -46.83 -7.30 14.12
N ARG A 216 -46.23 -6.45 13.27
CA ARG A 216 -46.70 -6.19 11.90
C ARG A 216 -46.06 -7.11 10.84
N GLN A 217 -44.84 -7.60 11.08
CA GLN A 217 -44.09 -8.48 10.17
C GLN A 217 -44.61 -9.92 10.10
N ALA A 218 -45.49 -10.35 11.01
CA ALA A 218 -46.13 -11.66 10.91
C ALA A 218 -47.11 -11.79 9.72
N LEU A 219 -47.45 -10.70 9.01
CA LEU A 219 -48.51 -10.72 7.99
C LEU A 219 -48.13 -10.30 6.56
N LEU A 220 -46.92 -9.81 6.28
CA LEU A 220 -46.55 -9.38 4.92
C LEU A 220 -45.08 -9.71 4.61
N PHE A 221 -44.84 -10.93 4.15
CA PHE A 221 -43.64 -11.26 3.39
C PHE A 221 -43.81 -10.73 1.96
N ASP A 222 -43.02 -9.72 1.59
CA ASP A 222 -42.84 -9.28 0.21
C ASP A 222 -41.45 -9.75 -0.28
N PRO A 223 -41.33 -10.54 -1.38
CA PRO A 223 -40.08 -11.20 -1.76
C PRO A 223 -39.03 -10.30 -2.43
N ASP A 224 -39.35 -9.03 -2.72
CA ASP A 224 -38.53 -8.18 -3.62
C ASP A 224 -37.61 -7.15 -2.93
N SER A 225 -37.36 -7.25 -1.62
CA SER A 225 -36.38 -6.39 -0.95
C SER A 225 -34.94 -6.92 -1.14
N SER A 226 -34.33 -6.55 -2.27
CA SER A 226 -33.01 -7.00 -2.75
C SER A 226 -31.80 -6.35 -2.05
N LEU A 227 -31.91 -5.96 -0.78
CA LEU A 227 -30.75 -5.49 -0.01
C LEU A 227 -30.25 -6.60 0.92
N PRO A 228 -29.03 -7.15 0.70
CA PRO A 228 -28.40 -8.00 1.70
C PRO A 228 -28.28 -7.23 3.03
N PRO A 229 -28.60 -7.84 4.20
CA PRO A 229 -28.58 -7.19 5.52
C PRO A 229 -27.23 -6.55 5.92
N LEU A 230 -26.15 -6.82 5.19
CA LEU A 230 -24.79 -6.37 5.49
C LEU A 230 -24.44 -4.98 4.95
N LEU A 231 -25.13 -4.46 3.92
CA LEU A 231 -24.93 -3.07 3.46
C LEU A 231 -25.45 -2.03 4.46
N ALA A 232 -26.22 -2.47 5.46
CA ALA A 232 -26.67 -1.64 6.55
C ALA A 232 -25.56 -1.28 7.57
N ARG A 233 -24.34 -1.83 7.46
CA ARG A 233 -23.45 -1.91 8.64
C ARG A 233 -22.43 -0.80 8.90
N THR A 234 -22.31 0.26 8.08
CA THR A 234 -21.69 1.53 8.55
C THR A 234 -21.94 2.68 7.58
N ARG A 235 -23.04 3.38 7.77
CA ARG A 235 -23.31 4.68 7.15
C ARG A 235 -22.88 5.77 8.12
N PHE A 236 -21.96 6.64 7.72
CA PHE A 236 -21.61 7.80 8.53
C PHE A 236 -22.31 9.03 7.97
N ARG A 237 -23.31 9.53 8.71
CA ARG A 237 -23.92 10.82 8.39
C ARG A 237 -22.90 11.93 8.64
N CYS A 238 -22.52 12.60 7.56
CA CYS A 238 -21.79 13.86 7.62
C CYS A 238 -22.79 15.00 7.45
N PHE A 239 -22.51 16.16 8.03
CA PHE A 239 -23.39 17.35 8.07
C PHE A 239 -24.21 17.64 6.80
N ARG A 240 -23.72 17.31 5.59
CA ARG A 240 -24.44 17.48 4.30
C ARG A 240 -24.40 16.23 3.38
N GLY A 241 -24.10 15.03 3.89
CA GLY A 241 -23.92 13.83 3.05
C GLY A 241 -23.78 12.53 3.84
N GLU A 242 -23.59 11.42 3.14
CA GLU A 242 -23.41 10.08 3.73
C GLU A 242 -22.15 9.44 3.18
N VAL A 243 -21.34 8.89 4.09
CA VAL A 243 -20.17 8.09 3.74
C VAL A 243 -20.54 6.63 3.86
N ILE A 244 -20.37 5.92 2.76
CA ILE A 244 -20.73 4.52 2.60
C ILE A 244 -19.43 3.72 2.57
N ASP A 245 -19.20 2.95 3.63
CA ASP A 245 -18.06 2.06 3.72
C ASP A 245 -18.36 0.72 3.05
N LEU A 246 -17.70 0.43 1.92
CA LEU A 246 -17.85 -0.84 1.23
C LEU A 246 -16.84 -1.87 1.76
N PRO A 247 -17.16 -3.17 1.80
CA PRO A 247 -16.18 -4.18 2.15
C PRO A 247 -14.99 -4.15 1.16
N GLY A 248 -13.81 -4.50 1.66
CA GLY A 248 -12.60 -4.52 0.81
C GLY A 248 -12.68 -5.63 -0.23
N MET A 249 -12.34 -5.31 -1.47
CA MET A 249 -12.27 -6.27 -2.58
C MET A 249 -11.13 -7.29 -2.38
N GLU A 250 -11.12 -8.36 -3.17
CA GLU A 250 -10.03 -9.34 -3.15
C GLU A 250 -8.65 -8.68 -3.40
N ARG A 251 -7.65 -9.09 -2.61
CA ARG A 251 -6.26 -8.61 -2.68
C ARG A 251 -5.31 -9.78 -2.74
N GLY A 252 -5.07 -10.27 -3.95
CA GLY A 252 -4.20 -11.40 -4.16
C GLY A 252 -4.63 -12.63 -3.35
N GLN A 253 -3.77 -13.64 -3.39
CA GLN A 253 -3.94 -14.93 -2.75
C GLN A 253 -2.62 -15.38 -2.09
N LEU A 254 -1.66 -14.45 -1.94
CA LEU A 254 -0.38 -14.75 -1.29
C LEU A 254 -0.59 -15.13 0.19
N GLU A 255 -1.62 -14.59 0.83
CA GLU A 255 -2.01 -14.91 2.20
C GLU A 255 -2.42 -16.38 2.37
N ASP A 256 -2.89 -17.05 1.31
CA ASP A 256 -3.37 -18.44 1.37
C ASP A 256 -2.23 -19.46 1.52
N PHE A 257 -1.00 -19.08 1.15
CA PHE A 257 0.21 -19.90 1.30
C PHE A 257 0.89 -19.72 2.66
N VAL A 258 0.30 -18.91 3.54
CA VAL A 258 0.87 -18.54 4.84
C VAL A 258 0.02 -19.11 5.97
N ARG A 259 0.70 -19.68 6.97
CA ARG A 259 0.07 -20.18 8.19
C ARG A 259 -0.81 -19.11 8.81
N GLU A 260 -1.99 -19.48 9.29
CA GLU A 260 -3.01 -18.55 9.79
C GLU A 260 -2.45 -17.59 10.86
N GLU A 261 -1.60 -18.13 11.76
CA GLU A 261 -0.91 -17.40 12.82
C GLU A 261 0.02 -16.27 12.33
N HIS A 262 0.45 -16.33 11.07
CA HIS A 262 1.42 -15.41 10.48
C HIS A 262 0.86 -14.53 9.36
N LYS A 263 -0.42 -14.69 8.95
CA LYS A 263 -1.04 -13.86 7.90
C LYS A 263 -0.95 -12.36 8.18
N ARG A 264 -1.06 -11.97 9.46
CA ARG A 264 -0.93 -10.57 9.89
C ARG A 264 0.49 -10.04 9.80
N SER A 265 1.48 -10.91 9.99
CA SER A 265 2.89 -10.59 9.93
C SER A 265 3.32 -10.20 8.51
N LEU A 266 2.54 -10.57 7.48
CA LEU A 266 2.74 -10.10 6.11
C LEU A 266 2.43 -8.61 5.94
N ILE A 267 1.57 -8.02 6.77
CA ILE A 267 1.14 -6.63 6.61
C ILE A 267 2.16 -5.70 7.27
N MET A 268 2.78 -4.83 6.47
CA MET A 268 3.66 -3.80 7.00
C MET A 268 2.88 -2.73 7.80
N THR A 269 2.95 -2.79 9.13
CA THR A 269 2.27 -1.87 10.07
C THR A 269 3.13 -0.69 10.53
N LYS A 270 4.46 -0.82 10.41
CA LYS A 270 5.45 0.17 10.83
C LYS A 270 6.51 0.32 9.74
N ARG A 271 7.06 1.54 9.63
CA ARG A 271 8.15 1.83 8.71
C ARG A 271 9.38 0.99 9.03
N ILE A 272 9.89 0.33 8.01
CA ILE A 272 11.06 -0.54 8.08
C ILE A 272 12.30 0.25 7.73
N LYS A 273 13.41 -0.06 8.38
CA LYS A 273 14.72 0.55 8.11
C LYS A 273 15.67 -0.55 7.65
N PRO A 274 15.56 -1.03 6.40
CA PRO A 274 16.36 -2.16 5.96
C PRO A 274 17.84 -1.84 5.89
N ASP A 275 18.65 -2.86 6.11
CA ASP A 275 20.03 -2.91 5.63
C ASP A 275 20.06 -3.29 4.15
N ARG A 276 21.12 -2.88 3.48
CA ARG A 276 21.31 -3.18 2.06
C ARG A 276 22.13 -4.46 1.95
N SER A 277 21.49 -5.53 1.48
CA SER A 277 22.13 -6.82 1.25
C SER A 277 22.84 -6.82 -0.10
N THR A 278 24.02 -7.42 -0.15
CA THR A 278 24.78 -7.63 -1.40
C THR A 278 24.63 -9.08 -1.81
N ILE A 279 23.86 -9.32 -2.88
CA ILE A 279 23.67 -10.63 -3.49
C ILE A 279 24.80 -10.82 -4.49
N LYS A 280 25.72 -11.73 -4.18
CA LYS A 280 26.81 -12.10 -5.08
C LYS A 280 26.34 -13.13 -6.11
N PRO A 281 27.11 -13.33 -7.19
CA PRO A 281 26.91 -14.45 -8.10
C PRO A 281 26.76 -15.80 -7.38
N GLY A 282 25.77 -16.60 -7.79
CA GLY A 282 25.45 -17.88 -7.16
C GLY A 282 24.74 -17.79 -5.80
N GLN A 283 24.36 -16.58 -5.36
CA GLN A 283 23.52 -16.38 -4.18
C GLN A 283 22.10 -15.96 -4.56
N SER A 284 21.17 -16.23 -3.65
CA SER A 284 19.78 -15.83 -3.76
C SER A 284 19.30 -15.21 -2.46
N LEU A 285 18.38 -14.25 -2.58
CA LEU A 285 17.71 -13.59 -1.47
C LEU A 285 16.35 -14.25 -1.23
N LEU A 286 16.16 -14.84 -0.06
CA LEU A 286 14.87 -15.33 0.41
C LEU A 286 14.20 -14.28 1.30
N LEU A 287 12.91 -14.07 1.10
CA LEU A 287 12.08 -13.14 1.84
C LEU A 287 10.83 -13.87 2.34
N LEU A 288 10.21 -13.32 3.38
CA LEU A 288 8.92 -13.81 3.90
C LEU A 288 8.97 -15.33 4.19
N GLY A 289 9.97 -15.79 4.95
CA GLY A 289 10.05 -17.18 5.37
C GLY A 289 10.24 -18.20 4.23
N GLY A 290 10.76 -17.75 3.07
CA GLY A 290 10.98 -18.60 1.89
C GLY A 290 9.94 -18.44 0.78
N LEU A 291 8.85 -17.70 1.00
CA LEU A 291 7.79 -17.50 0.00
C LEU A 291 8.28 -16.82 -1.27
N VAL A 292 9.20 -15.87 -1.14
CA VAL A 292 9.73 -15.11 -2.28
C VAL A 292 11.24 -15.31 -2.35
N ARG A 293 11.72 -15.77 -3.51
CA ARG A 293 13.14 -15.88 -3.82
C ARG A 293 13.50 -14.95 -4.97
N ILE A 294 14.54 -14.16 -4.81
CA ILE A 294 15.09 -13.29 -5.85
C ILE A 294 16.50 -13.79 -6.19
N THR A 295 16.73 -14.08 -7.47
CA THR A 295 18.00 -14.61 -7.97
C THR A 295 18.50 -13.75 -9.15
N PRO A 296 19.75 -13.29 -9.15
CA PRO A 296 20.34 -12.61 -10.30
C PRO A 296 20.37 -13.55 -11.51
N VAL A 297 19.95 -13.08 -12.69
CA VAL A 297 19.98 -13.88 -13.92
C VAL A 297 21.40 -13.97 -14.45
N ASN A 298 22.12 -12.86 -14.44
CA ASN A 298 23.50 -12.80 -14.93
C ASN A 298 24.48 -13.12 -13.79
N PRO A 299 25.40 -14.07 -13.99
CA PRO A 299 26.38 -14.46 -12.97
C PRO A 299 27.49 -13.42 -12.76
N GLU A 300 27.59 -12.37 -13.56
CA GLU A 300 28.58 -11.30 -13.36
C GLU A 300 28.00 -10.11 -12.57
N ASP A 301 26.67 -10.04 -12.45
CA ASP A 301 26.00 -8.90 -11.83
C ASP A 301 25.99 -9.06 -10.30
N THR A 302 26.55 -8.07 -9.60
CA THR A 302 26.39 -7.94 -8.14
C THR A 302 25.15 -7.09 -7.86
N VAL A 303 24.18 -7.69 -7.18
CA VAL A 303 22.89 -7.06 -6.92
C VAL A 303 22.83 -6.52 -5.50
N LEU A 304 22.41 -5.27 -5.35
CA LEU A 304 22.15 -4.63 -4.06
C LEU A 304 20.65 -4.60 -3.82
N ALA A 305 20.21 -5.11 -2.68
CA ALA A 305 18.79 -5.19 -2.34
C ALA A 305 18.52 -4.53 -0.98
N ALA A 306 17.57 -3.59 -0.94
CA ALA A 306 17.01 -3.06 0.30
C ALA A 306 15.56 -3.55 0.45
N SER A 307 15.31 -4.41 1.43
CA SER A 307 14.03 -5.11 1.57
C SER A 307 13.08 -4.37 2.50
N PHE A 308 12.10 -3.65 1.95
CA PHE A 308 11.03 -2.97 2.70
C PHE A 308 9.84 -3.92 2.91
N VAL A 309 10.10 -5.03 3.60
CA VAL A 309 9.12 -6.07 3.94
C VAL A 309 9.17 -6.37 5.44
N PRO A 310 8.04 -6.68 6.10
CA PRO A 310 7.93 -6.76 7.57
C PRO A 310 8.73 -7.86 8.24
N LEU A 311 9.33 -8.77 7.47
CA LEU A 311 9.99 -9.97 7.94
C LEU A 311 11.44 -10.04 7.48
N GLU A 312 12.20 -10.91 8.13
CA GLU A 312 13.63 -11.04 7.90
C GLU A 312 13.95 -11.49 6.47
N SER A 313 15.08 -10.99 5.97
CA SER A 313 15.65 -11.42 4.70
C SER A 313 16.80 -12.39 4.96
N HIS A 314 16.86 -13.46 4.17
CA HIS A 314 17.89 -14.48 4.30
C HIS A 314 18.68 -14.60 3.00
N LEU A 315 20.00 -14.42 3.09
CA LEU A 315 20.91 -14.53 1.94
C LEU A 315 21.67 -15.85 2.03
N THR A 316 21.56 -16.68 0.99
CA THR A 316 22.24 -17.98 0.94
C THR A 316 22.63 -18.35 -0.49
N ARG A 317 23.33 -19.48 -0.67
CA ARG A 317 23.64 -20.02 -2.00
C ARG A 317 22.35 -20.43 -2.71
N THR A 318 22.29 -20.25 -4.03
CA THR A 318 21.06 -20.51 -4.81
C THR A 318 20.54 -21.93 -4.64
N GLU A 319 21.41 -22.94 -4.63
CA GLU A 319 21.03 -24.35 -4.36
C GLU A 319 20.32 -24.50 -3.02
N LYS A 320 20.93 -24.01 -1.93
CA LYS A 320 20.32 -24.03 -0.59
C LYS A 320 19.03 -23.23 -0.52
N ALA A 321 18.94 -22.14 -1.28
CA ALA A 321 17.72 -21.34 -1.33
C ALA A 321 16.57 -22.11 -1.99
N ILE A 322 16.87 -22.90 -3.03
CA ILE A 322 15.91 -23.80 -3.69
C ILE A 322 15.48 -24.91 -2.73
N GLU A 323 16.42 -25.58 -2.05
CA GLU A 323 16.12 -26.62 -1.03
C GLU A 323 15.20 -26.06 0.07
N MET A 324 15.47 -24.84 0.56
CA MET A 324 14.64 -24.20 1.58
C MET A 324 13.25 -23.85 1.06
N GLN A 325 13.16 -23.37 -0.18
CA GLN A 325 11.89 -22.94 -0.77
C GLN A 325 11.02 -24.12 -1.21
N THR A 326 11.63 -25.27 -1.51
CA THR A 326 10.96 -26.55 -1.84
C THR A 326 10.66 -27.40 -0.60
N GLU A 327 10.99 -26.90 0.61
CA GLU A 327 10.80 -27.57 1.90
C GLU A 327 11.65 -28.85 2.09
N GLU A 328 12.67 -29.07 1.26
CA GLU A 328 13.68 -30.13 1.46
C GLU A 328 14.61 -29.81 2.64
N ARG A 329 14.74 -28.52 2.96
CA ARG A 329 15.56 -28.00 4.05
C ARG A 329 14.77 -27.03 4.92
N ALA A 330 14.96 -27.11 6.23
CA ALA A 330 14.38 -26.14 7.16
C ALA A 330 14.90 -24.70 6.90
N TYR A 331 13.95 -23.75 6.87
CA TYR A 331 14.28 -22.33 6.84
C TYR A 331 14.84 -21.89 8.20
N PRO A 332 15.95 -21.14 8.25
CA PRO A 332 16.62 -20.81 9.51
C PRO A 332 15.89 -19.75 10.36
N GLY A 333 14.99 -18.96 9.74
CA GLY A 333 14.17 -17.96 10.43
C GLY A 333 12.75 -18.44 10.70
N THR A 334 11.80 -17.52 10.77
CA THR A 334 10.37 -17.86 10.98
C THR A 334 9.81 -18.59 9.76
N ALA A 335 9.37 -19.84 9.94
CA ALA A 335 8.70 -20.63 8.91
C ALA A 335 7.26 -20.14 8.73
N LEU A 336 7.00 -19.40 7.66
CA LEU A 336 5.68 -18.82 7.37
C LEU A 336 4.81 -19.71 6.47
N MET A 337 5.45 -20.51 5.62
CA MET A 337 4.79 -21.29 4.59
C MET A 337 3.93 -22.39 5.21
N VAL A 338 2.75 -22.60 4.65
CA VAL A 338 1.96 -23.81 4.90
C VAL A 338 2.70 -24.99 4.28
N GLU A 339 2.81 -26.10 5.01
CA GLU A 339 3.53 -27.29 4.53
C GLU A 339 2.94 -27.81 3.21
N GLY A 340 3.83 -28.17 2.28
CA GLY A 340 3.48 -28.57 0.91
C GLY A 340 3.36 -27.40 -0.07
N SER A 341 3.43 -26.15 0.39
CA SER A 341 3.40 -24.97 -0.49
C SER A 341 4.63 -24.90 -1.40
N GLY A 342 5.77 -25.49 -1.00
CA GLY A 342 6.98 -25.55 -1.80
C GLY A 342 6.78 -26.11 -3.21
N LYS A 343 5.81 -27.01 -3.42
CA LYS A 343 5.47 -27.58 -4.74
C LYS A 343 4.81 -26.58 -5.69
N THR A 344 4.21 -25.53 -5.14
CA THR A 344 3.51 -24.48 -5.92
C THR A 344 4.47 -23.40 -6.39
N ILE A 345 5.71 -23.38 -5.88
CA ILE A 345 6.68 -22.36 -6.24
C ILE A 345 7.06 -22.50 -7.71
N SER A 346 6.90 -21.41 -8.45
CA SER A 346 7.33 -21.30 -9.84
C SER A 346 7.91 -19.92 -10.11
N SER A 347 8.60 -19.76 -11.24
CA SER A 347 9.08 -18.46 -11.67
C SER A 347 7.91 -17.51 -11.90
N ALA A 348 7.95 -16.34 -11.26
CA ALA A 348 7.06 -15.22 -11.49
C ALA A 348 7.50 -14.38 -12.71
N GLY A 349 8.62 -14.75 -13.33
CA GLY A 349 9.20 -14.09 -14.47
C GLY A 349 10.54 -13.41 -14.17
N LYS A 350 11.16 -12.96 -15.26
CA LYS A 350 12.39 -12.16 -15.24
C LYS A 350 12.02 -10.69 -15.31
N PHE A 351 12.63 -9.89 -14.44
CA PHE A 351 12.37 -8.46 -14.31
C PHE A 351 13.59 -7.67 -14.73
N ASP A 352 13.39 -6.78 -15.70
CA ASP A 352 14.41 -5.86 -16.18
C ASP A 352 14.69 -4.75 -15.17
N ILE A 353 15.95 -4.61 -14.80
CA ILE A 353 16.46 -3.53 -13.98
C ILE A 353 16.89 -2.41 -14.94
N GLN A 354 15.89 -1.63 -15.40
CA GLN A 354 16.03 -0.75 -16.55
C GLN A 354 16.15 0.74 -16.23
N TRP A 355 15.83 1.18 -15.01
CA TRP A 355 15.85 2.61 -14.67
C TRP A 355 17.23 3.07 -14.23
N ASP A 356 17.78 4.08 -14.91
CA ASP A 356 19.08 4.67 -14.57
C ASP A 356 18.95 5.64 -13.39
N ILE A 357 19.59 5.30 -12.28
CA ILE A 357 19.65 6.11 -11.05
C ILE A 357 21.07 6.55 -10.71
N THR A 358 21.97 6.60 -11.71
CA THR A 358 23.38 6.97 -11.54
C THR A 358 23.53 8.33 -10.86
N ARG A 359 22.64 9.28 -11.16
CA ARG A 359 22.63 10.62 -10.54
C ARG A 359 22.50 10.57 -9.02
N SER A 360 21.66 9.68 -8.48
CA SER A 360 21.46 9.50 -7.04
C SER A 360 22.61 8.73 -6.38
N HIS A 361 23.42 8.03 -7.18
CA HIS A 361 24.53 7.18 -6.74
C HIS A 361 25.91 7.80 -7.01
N LEU A 362 25.95 9.10 -7.29
CA LEU A 362 27.20 9.82 -7.51
C LEU A 362 28.09 9.83 -6.25
N PRO A 363 29.43 9.79 -6.41
CA PRO A 363 30.35 10.05 -5.32
C PRO A 363 30.08 11.42 -4.70
N THR A 364 30.22 11.54 -3.38
CA THR A 364 29.84 12.75 -2.62
C THR A 364 30.45 14.04 -3.17
N SER A 365 31.70 14.01 -3.64
CA SER A 365 32.38 15.17 -4.24
C SER A 365 31.72 15.61 -5.55
N ILE A 366 31.43 14.67 -6.43
CA ILE A 366 30.77 14.93 -7.73
C ILE A 366 29.33 15.36 -7.48
N ALA A 367 28.60 14.66 -6.62
CA ALA A 367 27.22 15.00 -6.26
C ALA A 367 27.11 16.44 -5.76
N LYS A 368 28.04 16.85 -4.88
CA LYS A 368 28.10 18.23 -4.37
C LYS A 368 28.41 19.24 -5.49
N ALA A 369 29.38 18.95 -6.35
CA ALA A 369 29.73 19.84 -7.46
C ALA A 369 28.57 20.02 -8.47
N VAL A 370 27.87 18.94 -8.81
CA VAL A 370 26.70 18.97 -9.70
C VAL A 370 25.57 19.77 -9.06
N HIS A 371 25.32 19.60 -7.76
CA HIS A 371 24.26 20.32 -7.05
C HIS A 371 24.57 21.82 -6.91
N ASP A 372 25.77 22.17 -6.45
CA ASP A 372 26.11 23.55 -6.07
C ASP A 372 26.45 24.42 -7.28
N LYS A 373 27.06 23.83 -8.32
CA LYS A 373 27.56 24.57 -9.50
C LYS A 373 26.76 24.28 -10.78
N ASN A 374 25.73 23.43 -10.70
CA ASN A 374 24.90 23.00 -11.83
C ASN A 374 25.72 22.49 -13.04
N ILE A 375 26.85 21.84 -12.78
CA ILE A 375 27.75 21.30 -13.80
C ILE A 375 27.15 19.98 -14.31
N PRO A 376 27.25 19.67 -15.63
CA PRO A 376 26.85 18.37 -16.15
C PRO A 376 27.63 17.23 -15.48
N ILE A 377 26.99 16.07 -15.35
CA ILE A 377 27.64 14.89 -14.77
C ILE A 377 28.81 14.49 -15.69
N PRO A 378 30.04 14.35 -15.16
CA PRO A 378 31.18 13.91 -15.97
C PRO A 378 30.95 12.49 -16.50
N PRO A 379 31.60 12.08 -17.61
CA PRO A 379 31.48 10.71 -18.11
C PRO A 379 31.98 9.74 -17.05
N LEU A 380 31.10 8.88 -16.55
CA LEU A 380 31.42 7.86 -15.56
C LEU A 380 31.69 6.52 -16.24
N PRO A 381 32.61 5.69 -15.70
CA PRO A 381 32.88 4.36 -16.25
C PRO A 381 31.77 3.34 -15.93
N TYR A 382 30.75 3.74 -15.16
CA TYR A 382 29.65 2.90 -14.72
C TYR A 382 28.31 3.61 -14.83
N ARG A 383 27.24 2.81 -14.81
CA ARG A 383 25.85 3.24 -14.62
C ARG A 383 25.26 2.42 -13.48
N VAL A 384 24.36 3.01 -12.70
CA VAL A 384 23.60 2.29 -11.69
C VAL A 384 22.17 2.15 -12.18
N MET A 385 21.80 0.91 -12.50
CA MET A 385 20.45 0.56 -12.91
C MET A 385 19.66 0.09 -11.70
N ALA A 386 18.37 0.39 -11.63
CA ALA A 386 17.52 -0.02 -10.52
C ALA A 386 16.09 -0.31 -10.94
N ALA A 387 15.38 -1.04 -10.09
CA ALA A 387 13.94 -1.26 -10.15
C ALA A 387 13.43 -1.61 -8.75
N ASP A 388 12.15 -1.31 -8.47
CA ASP A 388 11.49 -1.81 -7.27
C ASP A 388 10.70 -3.07 -7.63
N ILE A 389 10.96 -4.17 -6.92
CA ILE A 389 10.15 -5.39 -7.00
C ILE A 389 9.08 -5.31 -5.92
N LEU A 390 7.82 -5.31 -6.32
CA LEU A 390 6.66 -5.22 -5.45
C LEU A 390 6.17 -6.61 -5.07
N ILE A 391 5.81 -6.77 -3.80
CA ILE A 391 5.21 -7.99 -3.26
C ILE A 391 3.82 -7.61 -2.73
N GLU A 392 2.79 -8.14 -3.38
CA GLU A 392 1.40 -7.82 -3.06
C GLU A 392 1.12 -8.02 -1.56
N GLY A 393 0.49 -7.04 -0.92
CA GLY A 393 0.17 -7.15 0.51
C GLY A 393 1.30 -6.89 1.49
N CYS A 394 2.57 -6.99 1.04
CA CYS A 394 3.72 -7.06 1.94
C CYS A 394 4.60 -5.82 1.90
N GLY A 395 4.91 -5.32 0.71
CA GLY A 395 5.85 -4.20 0.54
C GLY A 395 6.64 -4.31 -0.76
N TRP A 396 7.90 -3.88 -0.72
CA TRP A 396 8.77 -3.87 -1.90
C TRP A 396 10.23 -4.12 -1.57
N VAL A 397 11.02 -4.43 -2.59
CA VAL A 397 12.47 -4.56 -2.54
C VAL A 397 13.06 -3.60 -3.54
N GLU A 398 13.86 -2.64 -3.08
CA GLU A 398 14.62 -1.76 -3.97
C GLU A 398 15.87 -2.50 -4.43
N ILE A 399 15.95 -2.76 -5.72
CA ILE A 399 17.06 -3.47 -6.34
C ILE A 399 17.90 -2.47 -7.14
N SER A 400 19.22 -2.51 -6.97
CA SER A 400 20.16 -1.78 -7.81
C SER A 400 21.37 -2.62 -8.22
N ILE A 401 21.82 -2.40 -9.45
CA ILE A 401 22.93 -3.12 -10.09
C ILE A 401 23.84 -2.09 -10.74
N GLN A 402 25.13 -2.14 -10.41
CA GLN A 402 26.12 -1.29 -11.06
C GLN A 402 26.69 -2.02 -12.28
N VAL A 403 26.50 -1.44 -13.46
CA VAL A 403 26.99 -1.96 -14.74
C VAL A 403 28.07 -1.05 -15.32
N ARG A 404 28.94 -1.58 -16.19
CA ARG A 404 29.90 -0.75 -16.93
C ARG A 404 29.18 0.14 -17.94
N ALA A 405 29.68 1.37 -18.16
CA ALA A 405 29.08 2.34 -19.07
C ALA A 405 29.13 1.90 -20.55
N LYS A 406 30.18 1.18 -20.95
CA LYS A 406 30.28 0.49 -22.25
C LYS A 406 30.31 -1.02 -21.98
N ARG A 407 29.29 -1.77 -22.43
CA ARG A 407 29.38 -3.24 -22.51
C ARG A 407 30.16 -3.59 -23.78
N SER A 408 31.06 -4.57 -23.68
CA SER A 408 32.05 -4.92 -24.71
C SER A 408 31.49 -5.72 -25.90
N SER A 409 30.18 -5.85 -26.05
CA SER A 409 29.55 -6.53 -27.19
C SER A 409 28.57 -5.60 -27.89
N GLU A 410 28.93 -5.19 -29.11
CA GLU A 410 28.06 -4.45 -30.04
C GLU A 410 26.90 -5.30 -30.59
N THR A 411 26.75 -6.55 -30.12
CA THR A 411 25.75 -7.52 -30.59
C THR A 411 24.49 -7.60 -29.73
N ASP A 412 24.46 -7.09 -28.50
CA ASP A 412 23.28 -7.15 -27.63
C ASP A 412 22.64 -5.76 -27.47
N SER A 413 21.90 -5.36 -28.48
CA SER A 413 20.92 -4.28 -28.33
C SER A 413 19.88 -4.68 -27.27
N ASN A 414 19.76 -3.89 -26.19
CA ASN A 414 18.72 -3.96 -25.14
C ASN A 414 18.81 -4.98 -23.98
N ASN A 415 19.93 -5.63 -23.66
CA ASN A 415 19.96 -6.50 -22.48
C ASN A 415 20.14 -5.69 -21.17
N HIS A 416 19.07 -5.16 -20.58
CA HIS A 416 19.13 -4.62 -19.21
C HIS A 416 19.56 -5.73 -18.23
N PRO A 417 20.25 -5.43 -17.11
CA PRO A 417 20.50 -6.44 -16.09
C PRO A 417 19.15 -6.96 -15.54
N GLN A 418 19.08 -8.25 -15.25
CA GLN A 418 17.82 -8.91 -14.89
C GLN A 418 17.92 -9.68 -13.58
N VAL A 419 16.81 -9.74 -12.88
CA VAL A 419 16.59 -10.66 -11.75
C VAL A 419 15.40 -11.55 -12.04
N GLU A 420 15.47 -12.80 -11.61
CA GLU A 420 14.35 -13.72 -11.66
C GLU A 420 13.75 -13.86 -10.27
N VAL A 421 12.43 -13.84 -10.19
CA VAL A 421 11.70 -13.93 -8.92
C VAL A 421 10.85 -15.18 -8.93
N PHE A 422 10.86 -15.94 -7.83
CA PHE A 422 10.10 -17.17 -7.66
C PHE A 422 9.15 -17.04 -6.48
N THR A 423 7.88 -17.36 -6.71
CA THR A 423 6.77 -17.22 -5.75
C THR A 423 5.74 -18.34 -5.94
N PRO A 424 4.79 -18.51 -5.01
CA PRO A 424 3.67 -19.43 -5.21
C PRO A 424 2.92 -19.11 -6.50
N ASN A 425 2.78 -20.11 -7.35
CA ASN A 425 2.16 -20.07 -8.68
C ASN A 425 2.75 -19.02 -9.64
N GLY A 426 3.92 -18.44 -9.34
CA GLY A 426 4.53 -17.39 -10.15
C GLY A 426 3.71 -16.10 -10.19
N LYS A 427 2.91 -15.83 -9.15
CA LYS A 427 2.03 -14.65 -9.05
C LYS A 427 2.46 -13.70 -7.93
N HIS A 428 1.69 -12.64 -7.72
CA HIS A 428 1.82 -11.67 -6.61
C HIS A 428 3.06 -10.76 -6.64
N ILE A 429 3.78 -10.74 -7.76
CA ILE A 429 4.94 -9.88 -7.98
C ILE A 429 4.66 -8.91 -9.11
N ALA A 430 5.13 -7.68 -8.95
CA ALA A 430 5.18 -6.69 -10.01
C ALA A 430 6.49 -5.89 -9.94
N SER A 431 6.76 -5.08 -10.95
CA SER A 431 7.89 -4.14 -10.96
C SER A 431 7.40 -2.72 -11.19
N ARG A 432 8.07 -1.75 -10.59
CA ARG A 432 7.82 -0.31 -10.81
C ARG A 432 9.15 0.46 -10.89
N PRO A 433 9.14 1.70 -11.41
CA PRO A 433 10.29 2.59 -11.34
C PRO A 433 10.76 2.75 -9.89
N PRO A 434 12.06 2.91 -9.62
CA PRO A 434 12.57 2.95 -8.25
C PRO A 434 12.04 4.16 -7.48
N ILE A 435 11.46 3.95 -6.31
CA ILE A 435 11.02 5.05 -5.43
C ILE A 435 12.18 5.68 -4.65
N GLU A 436 13.30 4.96 -4.49
CA GLU A 436 14.51 5.39 -3.79
C GLU A 436 14.27 5.84 -2.33
N CYS A 437 13.46 5.10 -1.58
CA CYS A 437 13.23 5.35 -0.15
C CYS A 437 14.46 5.02 0.70
N TRP A 438 15.36 4.13 0.25
CA TRP A 438 16.60 3.82 0.95
C TRP A 438 17.51 5.05 1.10
N ASN A 439 17.50 5.98 0.14
CA ASN A 439 18.30 7.21 0.20
C ASN A 439 18.01 8.03 1.47
N PHE A 440 16.73 8.11 1.89
CA PHE A 440 16.37 8.77 3.15
C PHE A 440 16.98 8.11 4.39
N ILE A 441 17.11 6.78 4.36
CA ILE A 441 17.75 6.02 5.46
C ILE A 441 19.26 6.22 5.41
N ALA A 442 19.87 6.13 4.23
CA ALA A 442 21.29 6.31 4.04
C ALA A 442 21.76 7.71 4.48
N ASP A 443 21.02 8.75 4.13
CA ASP A 443 21.35 10.12 4.51
C ASP A 443 21.17 10.37 6.00
N LYS A 444 20.13 9.79 6.61
CA LYS A 444 19.97 9.82 8.07
C LYS A 444 21.13 9.11 8.77
N ARG A 445 21.53 7.93 8.32
CA ARG A 445 22.70 7.19 8.84
C ARG A 445 23.99 7.99 8.70
N LYS A 446 24.21 8.66 7.56
CA LYS A 446 25.38 9.54 7.36
C LYS A 446 25.36 10.73 8.31
N ALA A 447 24.20 11.38 8.50
CA ALA A 447 24.05 12.51 9.42
C ALA A 447 24.31 12.09 10.87
N ASP A 448 23.81 10.93 11.29
CA ASP A 448 24.01 10.42 12.65
C ASP A 448 25.49 10.06 12.89
N LYS A 449 26.17 9.44 11.91
CA LYS A 449 27.63 9.17 11.98
C LYS A 449 28.49 10.45 12.09
N ARG A 450 28.04 11.59 11.57
CA ARG A 450 28.73 12.89 11.70
C ARG A 450 28.58 13.49 13.10
N LYS A 451 27.51 13.14 13.82
CA LYS A 451 27.23 13.64 15.18
C LYS A 451 27.99 12.86 16.26
N THR A 452 28.37 11.62 16.01
CA THR A 452 29.16 10.82 16.96
C THR A 452 30.61 11.32 16.98
N PRO A 453 31.14 11.83 18.11
CA PRO A 453 32.54 12.22 18.19
C PRO A 453 33.42 10.99 17.95
N ARG A 454 34.38 11.09 17.03
CA ARG A 454 35.38 10.04 16.85
C ARG A 454 36.21 10.00 18.14
N LEU A 455 36.03 8.97 18.95
CA LEU A 455 36.97 8.61 20.01
C LEU A 455 38.34 8.40 19.34
N ARG A 456 39.17 9.45 19.31
CA ARG A 456 40.59 9.31 18.99
C ARG A 456 41.15 8.44 20.11
N HIS A 457 41.40 7.17 19.82
CA HIS A 457 42.32 6.37 20.62
C HIS A 457 43.65 7.12 20.63
N ARG A 458 43.92 7.85 21.71
CA ARG A 458 45.27 8.25 22.07
C ARG A 458 45.96 6.95 22.45
N TYR A 459 46.74 6.40 21.53
CA TYR A 459 47.80 5.47 21.92
C TYR A 459 48.69 6.24 22.92
N LYS A 460 48.77 5.72 24.14
CA LYS A 460 49.73 6.16 25.16
C LYS A 460 51.07 5.50 24.90
#